data_AF-A0A6A2YMA0-F1
#
_entry.id   AF-A0A6A2YMA0-F1
#
_cell.length_a   1.000
_cell.length_b   1.000
_cell.length_c   1.000
_cell.angle_alpha   90.00
_cell.angle_beta   90.00
_cell.angle_gamma   90.00
#
_symmetry.space_group_name_H-M   'P 1'
#
loop_
_entity.id
_entity.type
_entity.pdbx_description
1 polymer ?
#
loop_
_entity_poly.entity_id
_entity_poly.type
_entity_poly.pdbx_seq_one_letter_code
_entity_poly.pdbx_strand_id
1 'polypeptide(L)'
;MGDIWLKRRGQEQLGLYDTALRLGNLQAEFKLPITPEEYDKEKFGLVEVVYEWAKGTPFADICQLTDVPEGLRVRTIVRLDETCREFKTAAAIMGNSSLYMKMDSANNAIKRDIVFAASLYITGV
;
A
#
# COMPACT_ATOMS: atom_id res chain seq x y z
N MET A 1 12.98 19.68 -3.10
CA MET A 1 12.31 18.53 -3.74
C MET A 1 11.29 17.85 -2.82
N GLY A 2 11.47 17.88 -1.48
CA GLY A 2 10.50 17.36 -0.50
C GLY A 2 9.14 18.06 -0.47
N ASP A 3 9.06 19.37 -0.71
CA ASP A 3 7.80 20.13 -0.60
C ASP A 3 6.77 19.80 -1.70
N ILE A 4 7.24 19.49 -2.90
CA ILE A 4 6.37 19.11 -4.04
C ILE A 4 5.78 17.72 -3.81
N TRP A 5 6.55 16.81 -3.21
CA TRP A 5 6.12 15.46 -2.86
C TRP A 5 5.09 15.46 -1.73
N LEU A 6 5.31 16.27 -0.68
CA LEU A 6 4.37 16.43 0.43
C LEU A 6 3.03 17.03 -0.04
N LYS A 7 3.08 18.06 -0.89
CA LYS A 7 1.88 18.72 -1.42
C LYS A 7 1.04 17.78 -2.30
N ARG A 8 1.70 16.97 -3.14
CA ARG A 8 1.02 16.00 -4.01
C ARG A 8 0.41 14.84 -3.22
N ARG A 9 1.13 14.30 -2.22
CA ARG A 9 0.60 13.30 -1.28
C ARG A 9 -0.67 13.79 -0.57
N GLY A 10 -0.64 15.01 -0.05
CA GLY A 10 -1.80 15.59 0.63
C GLY A 10 -3.05 15.62 -0.26
N GLN A 11 -2.90 16.00 -1.54
CA GLN A 11 -4.02 16.04 -2.48
C GLN A 11 -4.57 14.65 -2.83
N GLU A 12 -3.71 13.66 -3.05
CA GLU A 12 -4.13 12.29 -3.38
C GLU A 12 -4.82 11.59 -2.19
N GLN A 13 -4.27 11.77 -0.98
CA GLN A 13 -4.87 11.27 0.26
C GLN A 13 -6.24 11.90 0.53
N LEU A 14 -6.38 13.20 0.27
CA LEU A 14 -7.67 13.89 0.38
C LEU A 14 -8.70 13.33 -0.61
N GLY A 15 -8.31 12.99 -1.84
CA GLY A 15 -9.22 12.39 -2.82
C GLY A 15 -9.70 10.98 -2.44
N LEU A 16 -8.81 10.14 -1.89
CA LEU A 16 -9.18 8.82 -1.38
C LEU A 16 -10.12 8.94 -0.18
N TYR A 17 -9.83 9.85 0.74
CA TYR A 17 -10.69 10.11 1.90
C TYR A 17 -12.06 10.64 1.50
N ASP A 18 -12.13 11.58 0.55
CA ASP A 18 -13.41 12.11 0.05
C ASP A 18 -14.27 11.00 -0.58
N THR A 19 -13.64 10.11 -1.35
CA THR A 19 -14.33 8.94 -1.93
C THR A 19 -14.85 8.00 -0.84
N ALA A 20 -14.04 7.74 0.19
CA ALA A 20 -14.43 6.89 1.32
C ALA A 20 -15.58 7.51 2.13
N LEU A 21 -15.54 8.82 2.39
CA LEU A 21 -16.59 9.55 3.09
C LEU A 21 -17.89 9.52 2.29
N ARG A 22 -17.83 9.72 0.98
CA ARG A 22 -18.98 9.62 0.09
C ARG A 22 -19.58 8.22 0.08
N LEU A 23 -18.75 7.17 0.11
CA LEU A 23 -19.21 5.79 0.24
C LEU A 23 -19.89 5.54 1.60
N GLY A 24 -19.27 5.99 2.69
CA GLY A 24 -19.82 5.85 4.04
C GLY A 24 -21.17 6.53 4.20
N ASN A 25 -21.32 7.76 3.67
CA ASN A 25 -22.59 8.47 3.69
C ASN A 25 -23.69 7.72 2.91
N LEU A 26 -23.35 7.14 1.76
CA LEU A 26 -24.28 6.32 0.99
C LEU A 26 -24.69 5.07 1.79
N GLN A 27 -23.74 4.39 2.43
CA GLN A 27 -24.02 3.22 3.26
C GLN A 27 -24.93 3.55 4.46
N ALA A 28 -24.75 4.73 5.06
CA ALA A 28 -25.60 5.23 6.14
C ALA A 28 -27.03 5.52 5.67
N GLU A 29 -27.22 6.04 4.45
CA GLU A 29 -28.54 6.23 3.84
C GLU A 29 -29.30 4.88 3.72
N PHE A 30 -28.58 3.80 3.42
CA PHE A 30 -29.12 2.44 3.38
C PHE A 30 -29.14 1.72 4.74
N LYS A 31 -28.95 2.45 5.85
CA LYS A 31 -29.02 1.96 7.24
C LYS A 31 -28.05 0.82 7.56
N LEU A 32 -26.90 0.76 6.89
CA LEU A 32 -25.82 -0.15 7.27
C LEU A 32 -25.15 0.35 8.56
N PRO A 33 -24.75 -0.55 9.48
CA PRO A 33 -24.11 -0.18 10.75
C PRO A 33 -22.62 0.13 10.54
N ILE A 34 -22.31 1.09 9.68
CA ILE A 34 -20.94 1.52 9.37
C ILE A 34 -20.90 3.01 9.62
N THR A 35 -20.04 3.45 10.53
CA THR A 35 -19.85 4.89 10.78
C THR A 35 -18.84 5.46 9.77
N PRO A 36 -19.15 6.53 9.04
CA PRO A 36 -18.23 7.13 8.07
C PRO A 36 -16.88 7.54 8.70
N GLU A 37 -16.86 7.78 10.01
CA GLU A 37 -15.65 8.09 10.78
C GLU A 37 -14.66 6.92 10.89
N GLU A 38 -15.08 5.66 10.67
CA GLU A 38 -14.18 4.49 10.63
C GLU A 38 -13.19 4.54 9.47
N TYR A 39 -13.49 5.32 8.43
CA TYR A 39 -12.59 5.62 7.31
C TYR A 39 -11.54 6.66 7.71
N ASP A 40 -10.77 6.36 8.74
CA ASP A 40 -9.79 7.24 9.37
C ASP A 40 -8.70 7.74 8.38
N LYS A 41 -8.37 9.04 8.49
CA LYS A 41 -7.29 9.71 7.73
C LYS A 41 -5.89 9.28 8.16
N GLU A 42 -5.72 8.70 9.36
CA GLU A 42 -4.39 8.47 9.93
C GLU A 42 -3.66 7.24 9.37
N LYS A 43 -4.30 6.43 8.52
CA LYS A 43 -3.74 5.16 8.00
C LYS A 43 -2.64 5.32 6.94
N PHE A 44 -2.21 6.54 6.60
CA PHE A 44 -1.19 6.77 5.56
C PHE A 44 0.26 6.75 6.07
N GLY A 45 0.50 6.47 7.37
CA GLY A 45 1.84 6.52 7.96
C GLY A 45 2.89 5.59 7.33
N LEU A 46 2.46 4.48 6.69
CA LEU A 46 3.36 3.52 6.05
C LEU A 46 3.62 3.79 4.56
N VAL A 47 2.98 4.81 3.97
CA VAL A 47 3.14 5.13 2.54
C VAL A 47 4.60 5.48 2.23
N GLU A 48 5.24 6.25 3.09
CA GLU A 48 6.64 6.68 2.91
C GLU A 48 7.63 5.52 3.04
N VAL A 49 7.38 4.63 4.00
CA VAL A 49 8.16 3.40 4.22
C VAL A 49 8.16 2.52 2.96
N VAL A 50 6.97 2.26 2.41
CA VAL A 50 6.82 1.43 1.20
C VAL A 50 7.44 2.11 -0.02
N TYR A 51 7.31 3.44 -0.14
CA TYR A 51 7.86 4.19 -1.25
C TYR A 51 9.40 4.14 -1.27
N GLU A 52 10.05 4.37 -0.13
CA GLU A 52 11.51 4.25 -0.02
C GLU A 52 11.98 2.80 -0.24
N TRP A 53 11.18 1.81 0.21
CA TRP A 53 11.46 0.41 -0.11
C TRP A 53 11.46 0.14 -1.62
N ALA A 54 10.44 0.61 -2.34
CA ALA A 54 10.32 0.43 -3.78
C ALA A 54 11.45 1.13 -4.57
N LYS A 55 12.06 2.19 -4.01
CA LYS A 55 13.22 2.89 -4.60
C LYS A 55 14.55 2.15 -4.42
N GLY A 56 14.59 1.07 -3.63
CA GLY A 56 15.81 0.32 -3.38
C GLY A 56 16.56 0.75 -2.10
N THR A 57 15.97 1.59 -1.25
CA THR A 57 16.60 2.01 0.02
C THR A 57 16.86 0.80 0.92
N PRO A 58 18.06 0.65 1.52
CA PRO A 58 18.37 -0.45 2.43
C PRO A 58 17.37 -0.55 3.59
N PHE A 59 17.03 -1.78 4.01
CA PHE A 59 16.05 -1.98 5.08
C PHE A 59 16.44 -1.30 6.39
N ALA A 60 17.74 -1.26 6.72
CA ALA A 60 18.26 -0.59 7.90
C ALA A 60 17.97 0.92 7.93
N ASP A 61 18.01 1.59 6.78
CA ASP A 61 17.71 3.02 6.67
C ASP A 61 16.20 3.27 6.79
N ILE A 62 15.39 2.37 6.22
CA ILE A 62 13.92 2.40 6.37
C ILE A 62 13.52 2.17 7.82
N CYS A 63 14.29 1.38 8.57
CA CYS A 63 14.07 1.18 10.00
C CYS A 63 14.04 2.51 10.79
N GLN A 64 14.77 3.52 10.32
CA GLN A 64 14.92 4.83 10.97
C GLN A 64 13.83 5.84 10.58
N LEU A 65 13.00 5.54 9.57
CA LEU A 65 11.97 6.47 9.08
C LEU A 65 10.69 6.50 9.94
N THR A 66 10.47 5.48 10.78
CA THR A 66 9.26 5.36 11.59
C THR A 66 9.50 4.46 12.80
N ASP A 67 8.80 4.76 13.90
CA ASP A 67 8.81 3.97 15.14
C ASP A 67 7.93 2.71 15.07
N VAL A 68 7.32 2.44 13.92
CA VAL A 68 6.51 1.24 13.71
C VAL A 68 7.38 -0.03 13.73
N PRO A 69 6.97 -1.11 14.42
CA PRO A 69 7.74 -2.36 14.43
C PRO A 69 8.08 -2.91 13.03
N GLU A 70 9.29 -3.41 12.85
CA GLU A 70 9.82 -3.96 11.59
C GLU A 70 8.91 -5.06 11.03
N GLY A 71 8.41 -5.94 11.90
CA GLY A 71 7.48 -6.99 11.50
C GLY A 71 6.18 -6.46 10.89
N LEU A 72 5.69 -5.29 11.33
CA LEU A 72 4.51 -4.66 10.72
C LEU A 72 4.84 -4.07 9.35
N ARG A 73 6.03 -3.48 9.18
CA ARG A 73 6.53 -2.97 7.89
C ARG A 73 6.63 -4.11 6.87
N VAL A 74 7.30 -5.20 7.22
CA VAL A 74 7.43 -6.40 6.38
C VAL A 74 6.05 -6.96 6.01
N ARG A 75 5.16 -7.18 6.99
CA ARG A 75 3.80 -7.66 6.72
C ARG A 75 3.00 -6.75 5.79
N THR A 76 3.16 -5.43 5.94
CA THR A 76 2.47 -4.45 5.08
C THR A 76 2.95 -4.55 3.64
N ILE A 77 4.27 -4.69 3.41
CA ILE A 77 4.82 -4.84 2.07
C ILE A 77 4.38 -6.16 1.43
N VAL A 78 4.36 -7.26 2.19
CA VAL A 78 3.85 -8.56 1.69
C VAL A 78 2.37 -8.48 1.32
N ARG A 79 1.54 -7.85 2.15
CA ARG A 79 0.12 -7.61 1.82
C ARG A 79 -0.05 -6.74 0.59
N LEU A 80 0.80 -5.72 0.43
CA LEU A 80 0.77 -4.88 -0.76
C LEU A 80 1.13 -5.66 -2.04
N ASP A 81 2.08 -6.60 -1.95
CA ASP A 81 2.41 -7.51 -3.05
C ASP A 81 1.21 -8.37 -3.46
N GLU A 82 0.45 -8.89 -2.50
CA GLU A 82 -0.83 -9.59 -2.76
C GLU A 82 -1.84 -8.68 -3.46
N THR A 83 -2.07 -7.47 -2.92
CA THR A 83 -2.97 -6.49 -3.53
C THR A 83 -2.55 -6.14 -4.96
N CYS A 84 -1.26 -5.92 -5.23
CA CYS A 84 -0.77 -5.66 -6.59
C CYS A 84 -1.08 -6.82 -7.55
N ARG A 85 -1.00 -8.08 -7.09
CA ARG A 85 -1.39 -9.25 -7.90
C ARG A 85 -2.89 -9.27 -8.21
N GLU A 86 -3.73 -8.97 -7.22
CA GLU A 86 -5.18 -8.88 -7.41
C GLU A 86 -5.55 -7.79 -8.43
N PHE A 87 -4.91 -6.61 -8.31
CA PHE A 87 -5.11 -5.52 -9.27
C PHE A 87 -4.62 -5.86 -10.68
N LYS A 88 -3.53 -6.62 -10.84
CA LYS A 88 -3.11 -7.13 -12.16
C LYS A 88 -4.19 -8.01 -12.78
N THR A 89 -4.73 -8.95 -12.02
CA THR A 89 -5.80 -9.83 -12.49
C THR A 89 -7.06 -9.04 -12.87
N ALA A 90 -7.48 -8.10 -12.01
CA ALA A 90 -8.62 -7.24 -12.30
C ALA A 90 -8.40 -6.37 -13.54
N ALA A 91 -7.21 -5.78 -13.69
CA ALA A 91 -6.85 -4.97 -14.85
C ALA A 91 -6.86 -5.78 -16.15
N ALA A 92 -6.40 -7.04 -16.12
CA ALA A 92 -6.46 -7.94 -17.25
C ALA A 92 -7.90 -8.25 -17.67
N ILE A 93 -8.79 -8.54 -16.71
CA ILE A 93 -10.22 -8.78 -16.95
C ILE A 93 -10.90 -7.55 -17.55
N MET A 94 -10.55 -6.37 -17.05
CA MET A 94 -11.08 -5.09 -17.56
C MET A 94 -10.49 -4.66 -18.91
N GLY A 95 -9.45 -5.35 -19.41
CA GLY A 95 -8.73 -4.96 -20.63
C GLY A 95 -7.85 -3.71 -20.48
N ASN A 96 -7.52 -3.29 -19.26
CA ASN A 96 -6.70 -2.11 -19.00
C ASN A 96 -5.21 -2.49 -18.89
N SER A 97 -4.53 -2.51 -20.04
CA SER A 97 -3.10 -2.87 -20.13
C SER A 97 -2.18 -1.87 -19.41
N SER A 98 -2.51 -0.58 -19.40
CA SER A 98 -1.70 0.44 -18.72
C SER A 98 -1.68 0.22 -17.20
N LEU A 99 -2.85 -0.08 -16.61
CA LEU A 99 -2.95 -0.39 -15.19
C LEU A 99 -2.20 -1.67 -14.85
N TYR A 100 -2.34 -2.71 -15.68
CA TYR A 100 -1.60 -3.96 -15.51
C TYR A 100 -0.09 -3.72 -15.43
N MET A 101 0.48 -3.00 -16.41
CA MET A 101 1.93 -2.76 -16.48
C MET A 101 2.44 -1.93 -15.30
N LYS A 102 1.66 -0.94 -14.85
CA LYS A 102 1.98 -0.16 -13.64
C LYS A 102 2.01 -1.03 -12.40
N MET A 103 1.02 -1.90 -12.23
CA MET A 103 0.94 -2.80 -11.09
C MET A 103 2.03 -3.86 -11.14
N ASP A 104 2.40 -4.35 -12.32
CA ASP A 104 3.53 -5.27 -12.48
C ASP A 104 4.87 -4.64 -12.10
N SER A 105 5.10 -3.41 -12.55
CA SER A 105 6.31 -2.65 -12.20
C SER A 105 6.40 -2.39 -10.70
N ALA A 106 5.30 -1.97 -10.08
CA ALA A 106 5.23 -1.76 -8.62
C ALA A 106 5.47 -3.07 -7.85
N ASN A 107 4.87 -4.17 -8.32
CA ASN A 107 5.01 -5.50 -7.74
C ASN A 107 6.47 -5.98 -7.76
N ASN A 108 7.18 -5.78 -8.86
CA ASN A 108 8.59 -6.18 -8.99
C ASN A 108 9.51 -5.28 -8.15
N ALA A 109 9.21 -3.99 -8.00
CA ALA A 109 10.02 -3.06 -7.23
C ALA A 109 10.05 -3.37 -5.71
N ILE A 110 8.97 -3.95 -5.17
CA ILE A 110 8.86 -4.27 -3.74
C ILE A 110 9.34 -5.69 -3.39
N LYS A 111 9.52 -6.57 -4.38
CA LYS A 111 9.93 -7.98 -4.19
C LYS A 111 11.44 -8.14 -4.09
N ARG A 112 12.00 -7.88 -2.90
CA ARG A 112 13.44 -8.07 -2.66
C ARG A 112 13.77 -8.42 -1.21
N ASP A 113 14.99 -8.93 -1.03
CA ASP A 113 15.68 -9.11 0.26
C ASP A 113 14.81 -9.70 1.39
N ILE A 114 14.92 -9.10 2.59
CA ILE A 114 14.36 -9.57 3.85
C ILE A 114 12.82 -9.72 3.84
N VAL A 115 12.12 -8.98 2.98
CA VAL A 115 10.66 -9.05 2.89
C VAL A 115 10.20 -10.39 2.28
N PHE A 116 11.05 -11.01 1.45
CA PHE A 116 10.76 -12.27 0.77
C PHE A 116 11.82 -13.34 1.06
N ALA A 117 12.45 -13.27 2.23
CA ALA A 117 13.38 -14.29 2.69
C ALA A 117 12.68 -15.66 2.80
N ALA A 118 13.42 -16.73 2.47
CA ALA A 118 12.88 -18.09 2.54
C ALA A 118 12.43 -18.44 3.96
N SER A 119 11.29 -19.11 4.08
CA SER A 119 10.84 -19.67 5.34
C SER A 119 11.81 -20.75 5.82
N LEU A 120 12.17 -20.71 7.10
CA LEU A 120 13.04 -21.69 7.73
C LEU A 120 12.42 -23.10 7.76
N TYR A 121 11.10 -23.22 7.68
CA TYR A 121 10.37 -24.50 7.72
C TYR A 121 10.46 -25.32 6.42
N ILE A 122 10.90 -24.69 5.31
CA ILE A 122 10.98 -25.33 3.99
C ILE A 122 12.44 -25.69 3.64
N THR A 123 13.37 -25.46 4.56
CA THR A 123 14.78 -25.83 4.41
C THR A 123 14.93 -27.33 4.68
N GLY A 124 14.51 -28.14 3.72
CA GLY A 124 14.50 -29.59 3.86
C GLY A 124 14.11 -30.33 2.59
N VAL A 125 14.73 -29.99 1.45
CA VAL A 125 15.15 -30.92 0.37
C VAL A 125 16.35 -30.30 -0.35
#